data_AF-A0A3M3AND7-F1
#
_entry.id   AF-A0A3M3AND7-F1
#
_cell.length_a   1.000
_cell.length_b   1.000
_cell.length_c   1.000
_cell.angle_alpha   90.00
_cell.angle_beta   90.00
_cell.angle_gamma   90.00
#
_symmetry.space_group_name_H-M   'P 1'
#
loop_
_entity.id
_entity.type
_entity.pdbx_description
1 polymer ?
#
loop_
_entity_poly.entity_id
_entity_poly.type
_entity_poly.pdbx_seq_one_letter_code
_entity_poly.pdbx_strand_id
1 'polypeptide(L)' 'MDENSQGIVVDTGNPRYLEFYKRQGYEEIGEIAVGPVREHVFFHPNPQVSLPVPDVTV' A
#
# COMPACT_ATOMS: atom_id res chain seq x y z
N MET A 1 14.02 11.41 6.40
CA MET A 1 13.38 10.30 5.69
C MET A 1 14.49 9.49 5.05
N ASP A 2 14.40 8.16 5.03
CA ASP A 2 15.37 7.34 4.31
C ASP A 2 15.12 7.51 2.79
N GLU A 3 16.08 8.11 2.10
CA GLU A 3 16.02 8.39 0.67
C GLU A 3 15.99 7.11 -0.17
N ASN A 4 16.39 5.97 0.40
CA ASN A 4 16.36 4.68 -0.29
C ASN A 4 15.03 3.93 -0.12
N SER A 5 14.18 4.37 0.83
CA SER A 5 12.89 3.74 1.06
C SER A 5 11.92 4.06 -0.09
N GLN A 6 11.26 3.03 -0.61
CA GLN A 6 10.25 3.17 -1.67
C GLN A 6 8.87 3.53 -1.11
N GLY A 7 8.64 3.37 0.20
CA GLY A 7 7.35 3.62 0.84
C GLY A 7 7.11 2.73 2.05
N ILE A 8 5.85 2.65 2.47
CA ILE A 8 5.40 1.87 3.62
C ILE A 8 4.35 0.86 3.14
N VAL A 9 4.48 -0.39 3.57
CA VAL A 9 3.46 -1.43 3.42
C VAL A 9 2.84 -1.71 4.78
N VAL A 10 1.51 -1.79 4.84
CA VAL A 10 0.75 -2.13 6.05
C VAL A 10 -0.29 -3.18 5.71
N ASP A 11 -0.35 -4.25 6.50
CA ASP A 11 -1.45 -5.21 6.49
C ASP A 11 -2.41 -4.97 7.66
N THR A 12 -3.71 -5.21 7.43
CA THR A 12 -4.71 -5.24 8.51
C THR A 12 -5.88 -6.18 8.23
N GLY A 13 -6.20 -7.01 9.21
CA GLY A 13 -7.39 -7.85 9.23
C GLY A 13 -8.57 -7.19 9.93
N ASN A 14 -8.44 -5.92 10.34
CA ASN A 14 -9.50 -5.19 11.04
C ASN A 14 -10.19 -4.19 10.09
N PRO A 15 -11.42 -4.48 9.62
CA PRO A 15 -12.13 -3.67 8.63
C PRO A 15 -12.37 -2.22 9.06
N ARG A 16 -12.30 -1.92 10.36
CA ARG A 16 -12.50 -0.56 10.90
C ARG A 16 -11.46 0.43 10.38
N TYR A 17 -10.27 -0.03 9.99
CA TYR A 17 -9.16 0.85 9.59
C TYR A 17 -9.02 1.06 8.08
N LEU A 18 -9.77 0.33 7.24
CA LEU A 18 -9.61 0.40 5.78
C LEU A 18 -9.80 1.81 5.24
N GLU A 19 -10.92 2.45 5.60
CA GLU A 19 -11.21 3.83 5.18
C GLU A 19 -10.30 4.86 5.86
N PHE A 20 -9.74 4.54 7.03
CA PHE A 20 -8.72 5.38 7.64
C PHE A 20 -7.45 5.39 6.80
N TYR A 21 -6.93 4.23 6.38
CA TYR A 21 -5.75 4.13 5.55
C TYR A 21 -5.93 4.83 4.19
N LYS A 22 -7.07 4.60 3.51
CA LYS A 22 -7.37 5.28 2.24
C LYS A 22 -7.35 6.80 2.35
N ARG A 23 -7.91 7.36 3.42
CA ARG A 23 -7.89 8.83 3.67
C ARG A 23 -6.49 9.38 3.94
N GLN A 24 -5.56 8.54 4.38
CA GLN A 24 -4.15 8.90 4.56
C GLN A 24 -3.32 8.74 3.29
N GLY A 25 -3.92 8.37 2.15
CA GLY A 25 -3.20 8.20 0.89
C GLY A 25 -2.58 6.81 0.69
N TYR A 26 -2.96 5.84 1.52
CA TYR A 26 -2.61 4.45 1.28
C TYR A 26 -3.54 3.84 0.22
N GLU A 27 -2.96 3.11 -0.72
CA GLU A 27 -3.66 2.39 -1.77
C GLU A 27 -3.70 0.90 -1.45
N GLU A 28 -4.87 0.28 -1.57
CA GLU A 28 -5.00 -1.16 -1.39
C GLU A 28 -4.38 -1.88 -2.58
N ILE A 29 -3.37 -2.70 -2.32
CA ILE A 29 -2.61 -3.43 -3.36
C ILE A 29 -2.96 -4.91 -3.42
N GLY A 30 -3.78 -5.40 -2.48
CA GLY A 30 -4.30 -6.75 -2.51
C GLY A 30 -4.80 -7.23 -1.15
N GLU A 31 -5.20 -8.49 -1.13
CA GLU A 31 -5.64 -9.17 0.07
C GLU A 31 -4.99 -10.56 0.18
N ILE A 32 -4.86 -11.05 1.41
CA ILE A 32 -4.41 -12.41 1.68
C ILE A 32 -5.24 -13.05 2.79
N ALA A 33 -5.57 -14.34 2.63
CA ALA A 33 -6.22 -15.10 3.69
C ALA A 33 -5.15 -15.64 4.66
N VAL A 34 -5.29 -15.31 5.95
CA VAL A 34 -4.46 -15.84 7.04
C VAL A 34 -5.38 -16.58 8.00
N GLY A 35 -5.51 -17.90 7.79
CA GLY A 35 -6.51 -18.70 8.48
C GLY A 35 -7.94 -18.18 8.20
N PRO A 36 -8.75 -17.86 9.23
CA PRO A 36 -10.10 -17.32 9.03
C PRO A 36 -10.13 -15.82 8.74
N VAL A 37 -8.99 -15.12 8.84
CA VAL A 37 -8.92 -13.66 8.69
C VAL A 37 -8.58 -13.30 7.25
N ARG A 38 -9.26 -12.28 6.72
CA ARG A 38 -8.90 -11.62 5.47
C ARG A 38 -8.07 -10.39 5.80
N GLU A 39 -6.78 -10.45 5.52
CA GLU A 39 -5.86 -9.33 5.66
C GLU A 39 -5.91 -8.48 4.38
N HIS A 40 -6.06 -7.17 4.54
CA HIS A 40 -5.95 -6.19 3.46
C HIS A 40 -4.56 -5.56 3.50
N VAL A 41 -3.88 -5.52 2.34
CA VAL A 41 -2.53 -4.98 2.22
C VAL A 41 -2.56 -3.64 1.51
N PHE A 42 -1.96 -2.64 2.13
CA PHE A 42 -1.91 -1.28 1.67
C PHE A 42 -0.48 -0.81 1.42
N PHE A 43 -0.31 0.03 0.41
CA PHE A 43 0.95 0.71 0.11
C PHE A 43 0.78 2.23 0.15
N HIS A 44 1.72 2.92 0.78
CA HIS A 44 1.87 4.37 0.66
C HIS A 44 3.26 4.68 0.13
N PRO A 45 3.39 5.28 -1.07
CA PRO A 45 4.68 5.56 -1.67
C PRO A 45 5.44 6.60 -0.86
N ASN A 46 6.78 6.53 -0.90
CA ASN A 46 7.60 7.63 -0.44
C ASN A 46 7.42 8.81 -1.42
N PRO A 47 6.93 9.98 -0.98
CA PRO A 47 6.67 11.11 -1.87
C PRO A 47 7.93 11.66 -2.56
N GLN A 48 9.12 11.32 -2.08
CA GLN A 48 10.39 11.73 -2.67
C GLN A 48 10.87 10.82 -3.79
N VAL A 49 10.31 9.61 -3.91
CA VAL A 49 10.64 8.67 -4.97
C VAL A 49 9.71 8.93 -6.14
N SER A 50 10.24 9.50 -7.23
CA SER A 50 9.53 9.55 -8.50
C SER A 50 9.46 8.13 -9.05
N LEU A 51 8.29 7.47 -9.01
CA LEU A 51 8.14 6.19 -9.69
C LEU A 51 8.34 6.42 -11.20
N PRO A 52 9.28 5.72 -11.86
CA PRO A 52 9.41 5.82 -13.30
C PRO A 52 8.11 5.34 -13.94
N VAL A 53 7.55 6.16 -14.84
CA VAL A 53 6.38 5.77 -15.64
C VAL A 53 6.78 4.54 -16.46
N PRO A 54 6.11 3.38 -16.35
CA PRO A 54 6.47 2.23 -17.15
C PRO A 54 6.21 2.58 -18.62
N ASP A 55 7.28 2.54 -19.43
CA ASP A 55 7.20 2.67 -20.90
C ASP A 55 6.31 1.54 -21.45
N VAL A 56 5.05 1.84 -21.73
CA VAL A 56 4.21 1.00 -22.57
C VAL A 56 4.65 1.24 -24.01
N THR A 57 5.55 0.38 -24.50
CA THR A 57 5.84 0.27 -25.93
C THR A 57 4.79 -0.64 -26.58
N VAL A 58 4.04 -0.09 -27.55
CA VAL A 58 3.12 -0.80 -28.45
C VAL A 58 3.90 -1.41 -29.61
#